data_AF-A0A9D0W112-F1
#
_entry.id   AF-A0A9D0W112-F1
#
_cell.length_a   1.000
_cell.length_b   1.000
_cell.length_c   1.000
_cell.angle_alpha   90.00
_cell.angle_beta   90.00
_cell.angle_gamma   90.00
#
_symmetry.space_group_name_H-M   'P 1'
#
loop_
_entity.id
_entity.type
_entity.pdbx_description
1 polymer ?
#
loop_
_entity_poly.entity_id
_entity_poly.type
_entity_poly.pdbx_seq_one_letter_code
_entity_poly.pdbx_strand_id
1 'polypeptide(L)'
;MSARRTSIHGSWSSRLAFVLAATGSAVGLGNIWKFPYIAGEHGGGAFVLVYLVCIAIIGIPIMMAEVMLGRRGRQSPINTMRTLAAEAGADPRWAWLGWAGVAGGFLILSYYSVIAGWALAYVFRAGSGMFTGVTADGVASIFNALVTDPERLLAWHTIFMVMTMVVVARGVRSGLEQAVRYMVPALFVILILL
;
A
#
# COMPACT_ATOMS: atom_id res chain seq x y z
N MET A 1 -2.28 -36.35 0.80
CA MET A 1 -2.41 -35.69 -0.53
C MET A 1 -2.95 -34.28 -0.31
N SER A 2 -2.15 -33.23 -0.52
CA SER A 2 -2.65 -31.85 -0.42
C SER A 2 -3.62 -31.58 -1.57
N ALA A 3 -4.91 -31.42 -1.27
CA ALA A 3 -5.91 -31.05 -2.27
C ALA A 3 -5.50 -29.74 -2.98
N ARG A 4 -5.60 -29.72 -4.31
CA ARG A 4 -5.22 -28.56 -5.13
C ARG A 4 -6.26 -27.45 -4.93
N ARG A 5 -5.93 -26.41 -4.17
CA ARG A 5 -6.85 -25.27 -3.92
C ARG A 5 -6.83 -24.26 -5.06
N THR A 6 -8.00 -23.83 -5.52
CA THR A 6 -8.15 -22.74 -6.49
C THR A 6 -8.58 -21.46 -5.76
N SER A 7 -8.02 -20.31 -6.18
CA SER A 7 -8.38 -19.01 -5.61
C SER A 7 -9.69 -18.55 -6.24
N ILE A 8 -10.66 -18.15 -5.40
CA ILE A 8 -11.96 -17.62 -5.84
C ILE A 8 -11.81 -16.26 -6.55
N HIS A 9 -10.77 -15.49 -6.19
CA HIS A 9 -10.54 -14.13 -6.70
C HIS A 9 -9.68 -14.10 -7.98
N GLY A 10 -9.38 -15.27 -8.56
CA GLY A 10 -8.49 -15.40 -9.72
C GLY A 10 -7.01 -15.50 -9.34
N SER A 11 -6.17 -15.59 -10.36
CA SER A 11 -4.71 -15.65 -10.27
C SER A 11 -4.06 -14.62 -11.17
N TRP A 12 -2.86 -14.19 -10.79
CA TRP A 12 -2.00 -13.34 -11.61
C TRP A 12 -1.73 -13.98 -12.98
N SER A 13 -1.72 -13.17 -14.03
CA SER A 13 -1.46 -13.65 -15.39
C SER A 13 -0.01 -14.16 -15.57
N SER A 14 0.93 -13.60 -14.80
CA SER A 14 2.36 -13.90 -14.91
C SER A 14 3.09 -13.68 -13.59
N ARG A 15 4.32 -14.22 -13.50
CA ARG A 15 5.22 -13.96 -12.36
C ARG A 15 5.58 -12.47 -12.25
N LEU A 16 5.75 -11.81 -13.39
CA LEU A 16 6.09 -10.40 -13.46
C LEU A 16 4.94 -9.53 -12.96
N ALA A 17 3.69 -9.88 -13.30
CA ALA A 17 2.50 -9.24 -12.75
C ALA A 17 2.43 -9.35 -11.21
N PHE A 18 2.74 -10.52 -10.66
CA PHE A 18 2.82 -10.70 -9.20
C PHE A 18 3.92 -9.83 -8.58
N VAL A 19 5.12 -9.80 -9.16
CA VAL A 19 6.23 -8.97 -8.66
C VAL A 19 5.85 -7.49 -8.72
N LEU A 20 5.29 -7.01 -9.83
CA LEU A 20 4.84 -5.62 -9.95
C LEU A 20 3.75 -5.27 -8.93
N ALA A 21 2.82 -6.20 -8.67
CA ALA A 21 1.80 -6.01 -7.65
C ALA A 21 2.40 -5.95 -6.23
N ALA A 22 3.36 -6.84 -5.92
CA ALA A 22 4.06 -6.81 -4.64
C ALA A 22 4.88 -5.53 -4.48
N THR A 23 5.60 -5.11 -5.52
CA THR A 23 6.33 -3.83 -5.54
C THR A 23 5.37 -2.65 -5.37
N GLY A 24 4.25 -2.61 -6.10
CA GLY A 24 3.25 -1.55 -5.96
C GLY A 24 2.56 -1.53 -4.58
N SER A 25 2.46 -2.68 -3.91
CA SER A 25 1.96 -2.74 -2.53
C SER A 25 2.98 -2.21 -1.51
N ALA A 26 4.28 -2.36 -1.79
CA ALA A 26 5.36 -1.92 -0.90
C ALA A 26 5.79 -0.47 -1.16
N VAL A 27 5.70 -0.01 -2.40
CA VAL A 27 6.07 1.34 -2.83
C VAL A 27 4.83 2.23 -2.80
N GLY A 28 4.80 3.20 -1.88
CA GLY A 28 3.69 4.13 -1.77
C GLY A 28 4.09 5.46 -1.11
N LEU A 29 3.08 6.22 -0.72
CA LEU A 29 3.21 7.52 -0.08
C LEU A 29 4.14 7.50 1.16
N GLY A 30 4.17 6.39 1.90
CA GLY A 30 5.08 6.22 3.04
C GLY A 30 6.56 6.40 2.68
N ASN A 31 6.98 5.96 1.50
CA ASN A 31 8.38 6.11 1.05
C ASN A 31 8.71 7.53 0.59
N ILE A 32 7.71 8.30 0.17
CA ILE A 32 7.89 9.63 -0.41
C ILE A 32 7.81 10.73 0.66
N TRP A 33 6.89 10.64 1.63
CA TRP A 33 6.76 11.65 2.68
C TRP A 33 7.32 11.18 4.03
N LYS A 34 6.94 9.98 4.49
CA LYS A 34 7.17 9.58 5.88
C LYS A 34 8.61 9.15 6.11
N PHE A 35 9.18 8.40 5.18
CA PHE A 35 10.54 7.90 5.29
C PHE A 35 11.59 9.03 5.32
N PRO A 36 11.58 10.02 4.39
CA PRO A 36 12.57 11.10 4.44
C PRO A 36 12.45 11.95 5.71
N TYR A 37 11.21 12.19 6.18
CA TYR A 37 10.95 12.93 7.40
C TYR A 37 11.57 12.23 8.63
N ILE A 38 11.26 10.94 8.84
CA ILE A 38 11.80 10.15 9.96
C ILE A 38 13.32 10.01 9.83
N ALA A 39 13.84 9.75 8.63
CA ALA A 39 15.28 9.66 8.43
C ALA A 39 15.97 10.98 8.79
N GLY A 40 15.41 12.13 8.39
CA GLY A 40 15.92 13.46 8.73
C GLY A 40 15.96 13.70 10.25
N GLU A 41 14.90 13.35 10.97
CA GLU A 41 14.80 13.57 12.42
C GLU A 41 15.66 12.60 13.26
N HIS A 42 15.94 11.39 12.75
CA HIS A 42 16.61 10.33 13.50
C HIS A 42 18.09 10.10 13.13
N GLY A 43 18.77 11.11 12.60
CA GLY A 43 20.22 11.04 12.34
C GLY A 43 20.60 10.60 10.92
N GLY A 44 19.70 10.77 9.96
CA GLY A 44 19.96 10.68 8.53
C GLY A 44 20.54 9.34 8.11
N GLY A 45 21.77 9.35 7.60
CA GLY A 45 22.44 8.15 7.05
C GLY A 45 22.65 7.02 8.06
N ALA A 46 22.86 7.34 9.34
CA ALA A 46 23.01 6.31 10.38
C ALA A 46 21.70 5.54 10.60
N PHE A 47 20.57 6.26 10.63
CA PHE A 47 19.24 5.66 10.66
C PHE A 47 18.99 4.78 9.44
N VAL A 48 19.34 5.28 8.24
CA VAL A 48 19.16 4.51 6.99
C VAL A 48 19.94 3.19 7.02
N LEU A 49 21.17 3.18 7.53
CA LEU A 49 21.97 1.96 7.61
C LEU A 49 21.34 0.91 8.53
N VAL A 50 20.90 1.31 9.73
CA VAL A 50 20.19 0.42 10.66
C VAL A 50 18.87 -0.06 10.05
N TYR A 51 18.12 0.84 9.39
CA TYR A 51 16.89 0.52 8.68
C TYR A 51 17.10 -0.57 7.61
N LEU A 52 18.15 -0.47 6.81
CA LEU A 52 18.49 -1.46 5.79
C LEU A 52 18.86 -2.82 6.38
N VAL A 53 19.61 -2.84 7.49
CA VAL A 53 19.93 -4.08 8.22
C VAL A 53 18.65 -4.73 8.75
N CYS A 54 17.74 -3.95 9.35
CA CYS A 54 16.44 -4.45 9.79
C CYS A 54 15.59 -4.99 8.64
N ILE A 55 15.58 -4.33 7.48
CA ILE A 55 14.91 -4.87 6.28
C ILE A 55 15.50 -6.23 5.89
N ALA A 56 16.83 -6.34 5.84
CA ALA A 56 17.48 -7.57 5.41
C ALA A 56 17.20 -8.75 6.35
N ILE A 57 17.24 -8.50 7.67
CA ILE A 57 17.14 -9.56 8.69
C ILE A 57 15.69 -9.86 9.09
N ILE A 58 14.80 -8.87 9.05
CA ILE A 58 13.43 -9.01 9.55
C ILE A 58 12.44 -8.89 8.39
N GLY A 59 12.54 -7.82 7.60
CA GLY A 59 11.59 -7.54 6.52
C GLY A 59 11.54 -8.63 5.45
N ILE A 60 12.71 -9.03 4.92
CA ILE A 60 12.80 -10.05 3.87
C ILE A 60 12.27 -11.40 4.35
N PRO A 61 12.69 -11.95 5.52
CA PRO A 61 12.18 -13.23 6.00
C PRO A 61 10.66 -13.23 6.25
N ILE A 62 10.11 -12.15 6.82
CA ILE A 62 8.66 -12.04 7.05
C ILE A 62 7.91 -12.01 5.72
N MET A 63 8.37 -11.18 4.76
CA MET A 63 7.77 -11.13 3.42
C MET A 63 7.81 -12.50 2.74
N MET A 64 8.93 -13.22 2.82
CA MET A 64 9.04 -14.57 2.27
C MET A 64 8.05 -15.53 2.94
N ALA A 65 7.92 -15.48 4.27
CA ALA A 65 6.97 -16.30 5.02
C ALA A 65 5.52 -16.01 4.59
N GLU A 66 5.11 -14.75 4.51
CA GLU A 66 3.77 -14.35 4.08
C GLU A 66 3.46 -14.82 2.65
N VAL A 67 4.40 -14.65 1.73
CA VAL A 67 4.25 -15.12 0.33
C VAL A 67 4.15 -16.64 0.28
N MET A 68 4.95 -17.37 1.05
CA MET A 68 4.89 -18.83 1.12
C MET A 68 3.56 -19.33 1.68
N LEU A 69 3.09 -18.75 2.79
CA LEU A 69 1.81 -19.06 3.42
C LEU A 69 0.65 -18.78 2.44
N GLY A 70 0.63 -17.60 1.82
CA GLY A 70 -0.39 -17.22 0.85
C GLY A 70 -0.41 -18.13 -0.38
N ARG A 71 0.76 -18.52 -0.91
CA ARG A 71 0.87 -19.45 -2.05
C ARG A 71 0.36 -20.85 -1.72
N ARG A 72 0.55 -21.33 -0.50
CA ARG A 72 0.06 -22.65 -0.04
C ARG A 72 -1.43 -22.61 0.33
N GLY A 73 -1.89 -21.55 0.99
CA GLY A 73 -3.28 -21.37 1.42
C GLY A 73 -4.24 -21.08 0.27
N ARG A 74 -3.86 -20.17 -0.64
CA ARG A 74 -4.69 -19.67 -1.78
C ARG A 74 -6.08 -19.19 -1.35
N GLN A 75 -6.18 -18.64 -0.14
CA GLN A 75 -7.39 -18.15 0.51
C GLN A 75 -7.12 -16.80 1.18
N SER A 76 -8.14 -16.19 1.78
CA SER A 76 -7.98 -15.00 2.63
C SER A 76 -7.00 -15.28 3.79
N PRO A 77 -6.36 -14.25 4.38
CA PRO A 77 -5.36 -14.43 5.44
C PRO A 77 -5.86 -15.28 6.63
N ILE A 78 -7.08 -14.98 7.11
CA ILE A 78 -7.71 -15.71 8.22
C ILE A 78 -7.91 -17.20 7.89
N ASN A 79 -8.48 -17.49 6.71
CA ASN A 79 -8.75 -18.87 6.29
C ASN A 79 -7.46 -19.63 6.00
N THR A 80 -6.45 -18.96 5.42
CA THR A 80 -5.12 -19.53 5.19
C THR A 80 -4.49 -19.94 6.52
N MET A 81 -4.45 -19.05 7.52
CA MET A 81 -3.86 -19.37 8.81
C MET A 81 -4.60 -20.50 9.54
N ARG A 82 -5.94 -20.49 9.53
CA ARG A 82 -6.75 -21.55 10.15
C ARG A 82 -6.48 -22.92 9.49
N THR A 83 -6.45 -22.95 8.16
CA THR A 83 -6.28 -24.19 7.39
C THR A 83 -4.86 -24.74 7.53
N LEU A 84 -3.86 -23.88 7.43
CA LEU A 84 -2.45 -24.30 7.55
C LEU A 84 -2.08 -24.72 8.97
N ALA A 85 -2.65 -24.08 10.00
CA ALA A 85 -2.48 -24.50 11.38
C ALA A 85 -3.02 -25.93 11.61
N ALA A 86 -4.23 -26.22 11.10
CA ALA A 86 -4.81 -27.55 11.17
C ALA A 86 -3.98 -28.60 10.41
N GLU A 87 -3.49 -28.28 9.21
CA GLU A 87 -2.61 -29.19 8.43
C GLU A 87 -1.29 -29.48 9.13
N ALA A 88 -0.73 -28.51 9.84
CA ALA A 88 0.55 -28.63 10.53
C ALA A 88 0.42 -29.27 11.92
N GLY A 89 -0.80 -29.58 12.39
CA GLY A 89 -1.04 -30.00 13.76
C GLY A 89 -0.70 -28.93 14.80
N ALA A 90 -0.71 -27.65 14.39
CA ALA A 90 -0.39 -26.52 15.23
C ALA A 90 -1.66 -25.96 15.93
N ASP A 91 -1.45 -25.12 16.94
CA ASP A 91 -2.55 -24.52 17.70
C ASP A 91 -3.50 -23.70 16.79
N PRO A 92 -4.83 -23.90 16.85
CA PRO A 92 -5.80 -23.09 16.10
C PRO A 92 -5.68 -21.57 16.32
N ARG A 93 -5.07 -21.13 17.43
CA ARG A 93 -4.82 -19.71 17.76
C ARG A 93 -3.96 -18.99 16.71
N TRP A 94 -3.22 -19.70 15.86
CA TRP A 94 -2.52 -19.08 14.73
C TRP A 94 -3.46 -18.31 13.78
N ALA A 95 -4.76 -18.59 13.78
CA ALA A 95 -5.76 -17.79 13.06
C ALA A 95 -5.82 -16.32 13.52
N TRP A 96 -5.43 -16.01 14.76
CA TRP A 96 -5.38 -14.63 15.26
C TRP A 96 -4.40 -13.75 14.48
N LEU A 97 -3.31 -14.32 13.95
CA LEU A 97 -2.39 -13.58 13.11
C LEU A 97 -3.07 -13.09 11.82
N GLY A 98 -3.92 -13.93 11.23
CA GLY A 98 -4.73 -13.55 10.07
C GLY A 98 -5.72 -12.44 10.38
N TRP A 99 -6.34 -12.47 11.56
CA TRP A 99 -7.24 -11.42 12.03
C TRP A 99 -6.51 -10.10 12.29
N ALA A 100 -5.35 -10.15 12.95
CA ALA A 100 -4.52 -8.98 13.21
C ALA A 100 -4.08 -8.31 11.90
N GLY A 101 -3.72 -9.07 10.88
CA GLY A 101 -3.39 -8.54 9.55
C GLY A 101 -4.57 -7.84 8.87
N VAL A 102 -5.78 -8.42 8.93
CA VAL A 102 -6.99 -7.80 8.37
C VAL A 102 -7.36 -6.52 9.12
N ALA A 103 -7.31 -6.55 10.46
CA ALA A 103 -7.57 -5.37 11.28
C ALA A 103 -6.52 -4.26 11.02
N GLY A 104 -5.24 -4.62 10.94
CA GLY A 104 -4.16 -3.70 10.60
C GLY A 104 -4.37 -3.05 9.23
N GLY A 105 -4.70 -3.85 8.21
CA GLY A 105 -5.01 -3.35 6.87
C GLY A 105 -6.19 -2.37 6.85
N PHE A 106 -7.26 -2.66 7.60
CA PHE A 106 -8.42 -1.79 7.73
C PHE A 106 -8.07 -0.46 8.42
N LEU A 107 -7.34 -0.51 9.54
CA LEU A 107 -6.91 0.68 10.26
C LEU A 107 -5.96 1.53 9.41
N ILE A 108 -5.02 0.91 8.69
CA ILE A 108 -4.13 1.63 7.79
C ILE A 108 -4.93 2.33 6.69
N LEU A 109 -5.85 1.62 6.03
CA LEU A 109 -6.68 2.19 4.98
C LEU A 109 -7.49 3.41 5.45
N SER A 110 -7.96 3.41 6.71
CA SER A 110 -8.77 4.49 7.27
C SER A 110 -8.08 5.86 7.22
N TYR A 111 -6.79 5.95 7.59
CA TYR A 111 -6.05 7.21 7.53
C TYR A 111 -5.34 7.39 6.19
N TYR A 112 -4.89 6.30 5.55
CA TYR A 112 -4.12 6.38 4.32
C TYR A 112 -4.96 6.92 3.15
N SER A 113 -6.25 6.60 3.14
CA SER A 113 -7.22 7.14 2.17
C SER A 113 -7.41 8.65 2.29
N VAL A 114 -7.31 9.23 3.50
CA VAL A 114 -7.37 10.68 3.71
C VAL A 114 -6.13 11.35 3.11
N ILE A 115 -4.94 10.80 3.39
CA ILE A 115 -3.67 11.35 2.88
C ILE A 115 -3.58 11.19 1.35
N ALA A 116 -4.06 10.07 0.81
CA ALA A 116 -4.18 9.89 -0.63
C ALA A 116 -5.19 10.87 -1.25
N GLY A 117 -6.26 11.22 -0.54
CA GLY A 117 -7.17 12.30 -0.92
C GLY A 117 -6.48 13.66 -1.01
N TRP A 118 -5.55 13.98 -0.10
CA TRP A 118 -4.73 15.19 -0.21
C TRP A 118 -3.87 15.17 -1.48
N ALA A 119 -3.19 14.05 -1.73
CA ALA A 119 -2.37 13.89 -2.94
C ALA A 119 -3.21 14.11 -4.21
N LEU A 120 -4.42 13.54 -4.26
CA LEU A 120 -5.34 13.72 -5.37
C LEU A 120 -5.74 15.19 -5.55
N ALA A 121 -6.11 15.88 -4.47
CA ALA A 121 -6.43 17.31 -4.50
C ALA A 121 -5.26 18.16 -5.05
N TYR A 122 -4.03 17.82 -4.63
CA TYR A 122 -2.83 18.54 -5.05
C TYR A 122 -2.48 18.31 -6.52
N VAL A 123 -2.77 17.14 -7.09
CA VAL A 123 -2.63 16.91 -8.55
C VAL A 123 -3.49 17.90 -9.33
N PHE A 124 -4.75 18.11 -8.94
CA PHE A 124 -5.63 19.07 -9.61
C PHE A 124 -5.20 20.53 -9.39
N ARG A 125 -4.81 20.90 -8.16
CA ARG A 125 -4.32 22.25 -7.86
C ARG A 125 -3.03 22.59 -8.61
N ALA A 126 -2.11 21.63 -8.72
CA ALA A 126 -0.90 21.80 -9.50
C ALA A 126 -1.22 21.95 -10.99
N GLY A 127 -2.11 21.10 -11.53
CA GLY A 127 -2.56 21.19 -12.92
C GLY A 127 -3.32 22.49 -13.25
N SER A 128 -3.99 23.11 -12.28
CA SER A 128 -4.69 24.40 -12.47
C SER A 128 -3.76 25.61 -12.40
N GLY A 129 -2.46 25.43 -12.18
CA GLY A 129 -1.49 26.52 -12.03
C GLY A 129 -1.59 27.28 -10.70
N MET A 130 -2.26 26.71 -9.68
CA MET A 130 -2.49 27.37 -8.38
C MET A 130 -1.19 27.74 -7.64
N PHE A 131 -0.09 27.05 -7.93
CA PHE A 131 1.20 27.27 -7.28
C PHE A 131 2.13 28.21 -8.06
N THR A 132 1.70 28.79 -9.18
CA THR A 132 2.54 29.69 -9.96
C THR A 132 2.75 31.02 -9.23
N GLY A 133 4.00 31.37 -8.93
CA GLY A 133 4.36 32.59 -8.21
C GLY A 133 4.00 32.62 -6.72
N VAL A 134 3.65 31.47 -6.14
CA VAL A 134 3.26 31.37 -4.71
C VAL A 134 4.50 31.24 -3.81
N THR A 135 4.53 31.98 -2.71
CA THR A 135 5.59 31.91 -1.70
C THR A 135 5.45 30.66 -0.82
N ALA A 136 6.49 30.31 -0.04
CA ALA A 136 6.42 29.19 0.89
C ALA A 136 5.26 29.31 1.90
N ASP A 137 5.04 30.51 2.45
CA ASP A 137 3.91 30.78 3.35
C ASP A 137 2.56 30.64 2.64
N GLY A 138 2.50 31.04 1.37
CA GLY A 138 1.35 30.82 0.50
C GLY A 138 1.02 29.34 0.36
N VAL A 139 2.02 28.48 0.10
CA VAL A 139 1.83 27.02 0.03
C VAL A 139 1.34 26.46 1.36
N ALA A 140 1.91 26.90 2.49
CA ALA A 140 1.49 26.48 3.82
C ALA A 140 0.04 26.88 4.12
N SER A 141 -0.38 28.09 3.74
CA SER A 141 -1.76 28.54 3.90
C SER A 141 -2.74 27.73 3.04
N ILE A 142 -2.37 27.39 1.79
CA ILE A 142 -3.17 26.55 0.89
C ILE A 142 -3.35 25.13 1.46
N PHE A 143 -2.31 24.60 2.11
CA PHE A 143 -2.39 23.32 2.80
C PHE A 143 -3.29 23.42 4.03
N ASN A 144 -3.08 24.41 4.90
CA ASN A 144 -3.91 24.62 6.09
C ASN A 144 -5.39 24.76 5.72
N ALA A 145 -5.72 25.57 4.72
CA ALA A 145 -7.08 25.73 4.23
C ALA A 145 -7.71 24.42 3.72
N LEU A 146 -6.90 23.47 3.20
CA LEU A 146 -7.40 22.14 2.84
C LEU A 146 -7.66 21.29 4.08
N VAL A 147 -6.72 21.23 5.02
CA VAL A 147 -6.84 20.34 6.18
C VAL A 147 -7.85 20.83 7.22
N THR A 148 -8.19 22.12 7.21
CA THR A 148 -9.23 22.71 8.08
C THR A 148 -10.62 22.73 7.45
N ASP A 149 -10.80 22.22 6.22
CA ASP A 149 -12.10 22.15 5.53
C ASP A 149 -12.60 20.70 5.49
N PRO A 150 -13.48 20.29 6.43
CA PRO A 150 -13.94 18.91 6.54
C PRO A 150 -14.72 18.44 5.31
N GLU A 151 -15.49 19.31 4.67
CA GLU A 151 -16.30 18.96 3.51
C GLU A 151 -15.40 18.62 2.31
N ARG A 152 -14.38 19.43 2.06
CA ARG A 152 -13.41 19.15 0.99
C ARG A 152 -12.60 17.89 1.28
N LEU A 153 -12.18 17.68 2.54
CA LEU A 153 -11.46 16.46 2.91
C LEU A 153 -12.30 15.21 2.68
N LEU A 154 -13.57 15.22 3.13
CA LEU A 154 -14.49 14.12 2.92
C LEU A 154 -14.76 13.88 1.44
N ALA A 155 -14.88 14.93 0.63
CA ALA A 155 -15.05 14.80 -0.81
C ALA A 155 -13.85 14.10 -1.47
N TRP A 156 -12.63 14.57 -1.23
CA TRP A 156 -11.42 13.96 -1.82
C TRP A 156 -11.16 12.54 -1.32
N HIS A 157 -11.36 12.29 -0.03
CA HIS A 157 -11.33 10.95 0.55
C HIS A 157 -12.34 10.02 -0.14
N THR A 158 -13.58 10.48 -0.30
CA THR A 158 -14.65 9.68 -0.92
C THR A 158 -14.32 9.35 -2.37
N ILE A 159 -13.84 10.33 -3.14
CA ILE A 159 -13.41 10.12 -4.53
C ILE A 159 -12.30 9.07 -4.58
N PHE A 160 -11.26 9.19 -3.73
CA PHE A 160 -10.17 8.22 -3.68
C PHE A 160 -10.66 6.81 -3.31
N MET A 161 -11.57 6.71 -2.34
CA MET A 161 -12.16 5.43 -1.93
C MET A 161 -13.00 4.81 -3.04
N VAL A 162 -13.80 5.59 -3.77
CA VAL A 162 -14.55 5.11 -4.94
C VAL A 162 -13.61 4.60 -6.02
N MET A 163 -12.55 5.34 -6.36
CA MET A 163 -11.54 4.87 -7.32
C MET A 163 -10.91 3.54 -6.89
N THR A 164 -10.55 3.42 -5.61
CA THR A 164 -9.98 2.20 -5.04
C THR A 164 -10.98 1.04 -5.13
N MET A 165 -12.23 1.27 -4.75
CA MET A 165 -13.30 0.27 -4.84
C MET A 165 -13.55 -0.18 -6.28
N VAL A 166 -13.54 0.72 -7.26
CA VAL A 166 -13.70 0.37 -8.68
C VAL A 166 -12.58 -0.55 -9.17
N VAL A 167 -11.33 -0.27 -8.78
CA VAL A 167 -10.18 -1.13 -9.13
C VAL A 167 -10.30 -2.49 -8.46
N VAL A 168 -10.64 -2.54 -7.17
CA VAL A 168 -10.78 -3.80 -6.42
C VAL A 168 -11.97 -4.63 -6.92
N ALA A 169 -13.11 -4.00 -7.23
CA ALA A 169 -14.32 -4.66 -7.73
C ALA A 169 -14.11 -5.32 -9.10
N ARG A 170 -13.19 -4.79 -9.92
CA ARG A 170 -12.76 -5.40 -11.19
C ARG A 170 -11.87 -6.64 -11.01
N GLY A 171 -11.53 -7.02 -9.78
CA GLY A 171 -10.77 -8.22 -9.45
C GLY A 171 -9.28 -8.16 -9.80
N VAL A 172 -8.58 -9.28 -9.63
CA VAL A 172 -7.12 -9.34 -9.71
C VAL A 172 -6.60 -9.03 -11.12
N ARG A 173 -7.14 -9.67 -12.16
CA ARG A 173 -6.61 -9.58 -13.52
C ARG A 173 -7.03 -8.30 -14.26
N SER A 174 -8.30 -7.92 -14.16
CA SER A 174 -8.88 -6.77 -14.87
C SER A 174 -8.80 -5.46 -14.09
N GLY A 175 -8.58 -5.52 -12.77
CA GLY A 175 -8.43 -4.36 -11.91
C GLY A 175 -6.99 -4.15 -11.48
N LEU A 176 -6.57 -4.91 -10.45
CA LEU A 176 -5.29 -4.72 -9.76
C LEU A 176 -4.10 -4.84 -10.71
N GLU A 177 -4.03 -5.90 -11.52
CA GLU A 177 -2.92 -6.15 -12.43
C GLU A 177 -2.77 -5.04 -13.48
N GLN A 178 -3.89 -4.55 -14.03
CA GLN A 178 -3.86 -3.43 -14.97
C GLN A 178 -3.33 -2.16 -14.31
N ALA A 179 -3.84 -1.83 -13.11
CA ALA A 179 -3.39 -0.65 -12.38
C ALA A 179 -1.88 -0.69 -12.12
N VAL A 180 -1.36 -1.78 -11.53
CA VAL A 180 0.07 -1.86 -11.17
C VAL A 180 0.98 -1.95 -12.39
N ARG A 181 0.53 -2.56 -13.49
CA ARG A 181 1.31 -2.67 -14.73
C ARG A 181 1.64 -1.32 -15.34
N TYR A 182 0.78 -0.32 -15.17
CA TYR A 182 1.03 1.03 -15.69
C TYR A 182 1.55 1.98 -14.60
N MET A 183 0.96 1.96 -13.40
CA MET A 183 1.27 2.93 -12.34
C MET A 183 2.67 2.74 -11.76
N VAL A 184 3.13 1.50 -11.55
CA VAL A 184 4.45 1.27 -10.93
C VAL A 184 5.60 1.70 -11.85
N PRO A 185 5.63 1.33 -13.15
CA PRO A 185 6.65 1.85 -14.07
C PRO A 185 6.58 3.37 -14.23
N ALA A 186 5.37 3.94 -14.33
CA ALA A 186 5.19 5.39 -14.45
C ALA A 186 5.79 6.14 -13.26
N LEU A 187 5.55 5.65 -12.03
CA LEU A 187 6.16 6.21 -10.83
C LEU A 187 7.69 6.18 -10.90
N PHE A 188 8.27 5.06 -11.32
CA PHE A 188 9.73 4.92 -11.43
C PHE A 188 10.33 5.89 -12.45
N VAL A 189 9.67 6.07 -13.60
CA VAL A 189 10.08 7.04 -14.62
C VAL A 189 10.02 8.47 -14.07
N ILE A 190 8.93 8.84 -13.39
CA ILE A 190 8.79 10.17 -12.79
C ILE A 190 9.90 10.43 -11.75
N LEU A 191 10.20 9.44 -10.91
CA LEU A 191 11.26 9.57 -9.89
C LEU A 191 12.68 9.70 -10.48
N ILE A 192 12.94 9.17 -11.68
CA ILE A 192 14.23 9.33 -12.35
C ILE A 192 14.38 10.70 -13.00
N LEU A 193 13.26 11.29 -13.46
CA LEU A 193 13.25 12.58 -14.13
C LEU A 193 13.33 13.77 -13.15
N LEU A 194 12.93 13.56 -11.90
CA LEU A 194 12.99 14.53 -10.80
C LEU A 194 14.33 14.46 -10.07
#